data_AF-A0AAJ2PWK3-F1
#
_entry.id   AF-A0AAJ2PWK3-F1
#
_cell.length_a   1.000
_cell.length_b   1.000
_cell.length_c   1.000
_cell.angle_alpha   90.00
_cell.angle_beta   90.00
_cell.angle_gamma   90.00
#
_symmetry.space_group_name_H-M   'P 1'
#
loop_
_entity.id
_entity.type
_entity.pdbx_description
1 polymer ?
#
loop_
_entity_poly.entity_id
_entity_poly.type
_entity_poly.pdbx_seq_one_letter_code
_entity_poly.pdbx_strand_id
1 'polypeptide(L)'
;MNSPSRRTVLGSAGVIGLGTHLLWSVPAHAAESPGEGPAFDTAPARSALNRLLPGHAGQFRLSLLDRSATVDRFRVTGTTGRIQVQATTPATLLMGVHWYLKYVCGAHLAWSGSQLDLPSRLPAPA
;
A
#
# COMPACT_ATOMS: atom_id res chain seq x y z
N MET A 1 17.14 -17.08 7.90
CA MET A 1 17.59 -16.82 6.51
C MET A 1 17.10 -15.41 6.13
N ASN A 2 17.98 -14.42 6.28
CA ASN A 2 17.66 -13.02 6.01
C ASN A 2 17.52 -12.82 4.50
N SER A 3 16.31 -12.54 4.04
CA SER A 3 16.10 -12.09 2.65
C SER A 3 16.80 -10.74 2.44
N PRO A 4 17.59 -10.56 1.36
CA PRO A 4 18.29 -9.31 1.13
C PRO A 4 17.30 -8.17 0.86
N SER A 5 17.55 -7.05 1.54
CA SER A 5 16.86 -5.77 1.39
C SER A 5 17.00 -5.26 -0.06
N ARG A 6 15.97 -4.56 -0.55
CA ARG A 6 15.85 -4.00 -1.93
C ARG A 6 16.92 -2.95 -2.31
N ARG A 7 18.06 -2.93 -1.60
CA ARG A 7 19.12 -1.93 -1.68
C ARG A 7 20.38 -2.41 -2.41
N THR A 8 20.40 -3.61 -3.00
CA THR A 8 21.60 -4.17 -3.64
C THR A 8 21.62 -4.08 -5.18
N VAL A 9 20.77 -3.28 -5.83
CA VAL A 9 20.86 -3.09 -7.29
C VAL A 9 20.72 -1.63 -7.69
N LEU A 10 21.59 -0.77 -7.14
CA LEU A 10 21.84 0.52 -7.76
C LEU A 10 23.33 0.86 -7.66
N GLY A 11 24.12 0.16 -8.48
CA GLY A 11 25.57 0.31 -8.47
C GLY A 11 26.25 -0.52 -9.55
N SER A 12 25.91 -0.28 -10.81
CA SER A 12 26.82 -0.61 -11.92
C SER A 12 26.51 0.28 -13.11
N ALA A 13 27.46 1.15 -13.41
CA ALA A 13 27.50 2.04 -14.56
C ALA A 13 27.52 1.24 -15.87
N GLY A 14 26.78 1.72 -16.88
CA GLY A 14 26.84 1.25 -18.25
C GLY A 14 27.07 2.45 -19.18
N VAL A 15 28.27 2.49 -19.76
CA VAL A 15 28.80 3.46 -20.73
C VAL A 15 27.81 3.73 -21.88
N ILE A 16 27.54 5.01 -22.17
CA ILE A 16 26.85 5.43 -23.39
C ILE A 16 27.88 5.40 -24.53
N GLY A 17 27.90 4.30 -25.28
CA GLY A 17 28.56 4.21 -26.57
C GLY A 17 27.69 4.84 -27.66
N LEU A 18 28.28 5.74 -28.45
CA LEU A 18 27.71 6.21 -29.71
C LEU A 18 27.67 5.04 -30.71
N GLY A 19 26.49 4.52 -31.00
CA GLY A 19 26.29 3.47 -31.99
C GLY A 19 24.84 3.37 -32.45
N THR A 20 24.55 3.96 -33.60
CA THR A 20 23.45 3.62 -34.55
C THR A 20 22.09 3.21 -33.98
N HIS A 21 21.11 4.11 -34.10
CA HIS A 21 19.70 3.92 -33.77
C HIS A 21 19.03 2.79 -34.57
N LEU A 22 18.79 1.63 -33.93
CA LEU A 22 17.72 0.71 -34.30
C LEU A 22 16.73 0.68 -33.15
N LEU A 23 15.62 1.40 -33.36
CA LEU A 23 14.52 1.62 -32.42
C LEU A 23 13.81 0.29 -32.11
N TRP A 24 14.19 -0.38 -31.03
CA TRP A 24 13.33 -1.36 -30.40
C TRP A 24 12.36 -0.62 -29.46
N SER A 25 11.21 -0.22 -30.01
CA SER A 25 10.11 0.35 -29.27
C SER A 25 9.57 -0.69 -28.29
N VAL A 26 9.96 -0.61 -27.01
CA VAL A 26 9.24 -1.33 -25.95
C VAL A 26 7.90 -0.62 -25.79
N PRO A 27 6.74 -1.27 -26.03
CA PRO A 27 5.47 -0.62 -25.82
C PRO A 27 5.31 -0.40 -24.32
N ALA A 28 5.48 0.85 -23.88
CA ALA A 28 5.00 1.27 -22.58
C ALA A 28 3.48 1.09 -22.59
N HIS A 29 2.99 0.01 -21.96
CA HIS A 29 1.57 -0.12 -21.63
C HIS A 29 1.24 0.88 -20.53
N ALA A 30 1.20 2.17 -20.89
CA ALA A 30 0.39 3.13 -20.17
C ALA A 30 -1.05 2.84 -20.58
N ALA A 31 -1.71 1.95 -19.83
CA ALA A 31 -3.16 1.86 -19.89
C ALA A 31 -3.69 3.20 -19.37
N GLU A 32 -4.05 4.10 -20.29
CA GLU A 32 -4.88 5.25 -19.97
C GLU A 32 -6.20 4.70 -19.43
N SER A 33 -6.38 4.81 -18.11
CA SER A 33 -7.69 4.64 -17.52
C SER A 33 -8.53 5.83 -17.98
N PRO A 34 -9.71 5.63 -18.59
CA PRO A 34 -10.59 6.72 -18.95
C PRO A 34 -10.84 7.58 -17.72
N GLY A 35 -10.72 8.90 -17.89
CA GLY A 35 -10.94 9.88 -16.84
C GLY A 35 -12.36 9.78 -16.30
N GLU A 36 -12.48 9.19 -15.12
CA GLU A 36 -13.57 9.43 -14.18
C GLU A 36 -12.96 10.31 -13.06
N GLY A 37 -13.73 11.18 -12.42
CA GLY A 37 -13.27 11.92 -11.23
C GLY A 37 -12.66 10.98 -10.18
N PRO A 38 -11.96 11.49 -9.14
CA PRO A 38 -11.22 10.64 -8.19
C PRO A 38 -12.07 9.44 -7.77
N ALA A 39 -11.61 8.23 -8.10
CA ALA A 39 -12.34 7.01 -7.86
C ALA A 39 -12.55 6.87 -6.34
N PHE A 40 -13.77 7.17 -5.89
CA PHE A 40 -14.18 7.03 -4.49
C PHE A 40 -14.56 5.57 -4.24
N ASP A 41 -13.59 4.68 -4.40
CA ASP A 41 -13.72 3.26 -4.10
C ASP A 41 -12.55 2.77 -3.24
N THR A 42 -12.62 1.50 -2.82
CA THR A 42 -11.59 0.91 -1.95
C THR A 42 -10.47 0.21 -2.72
N ALA A 43 -10.54 0.14 -4.05
CA ALA A 43 -9.65 -0.66 -4.88
C ALA A 43 -8.19 -0.16 -4.85
N PRO A 44 -7.88 1.15 -4.92
CA PRO A 44 -6.51 1.64 -4.77
C PRO A 44 -5.90 1.27 -3.41
N ALA A 45 -6.69 1.43 -2.33
CA ALA A 45 -6.25 1.08 -0.99
C ALA A 45 -6.02 -0.44 -0.85
N ARG A 46 -6.93 -1.27 -1.38
CA ARG A 46 -6.78 -2.73 -1.40
C ARG A 46 -5.54 -3.16 -2.18
N SER A 47 -5.30 -2.56 -3.36
CA SER A 47 -4.12 -2.83 -4.18
C SER A 47 -2.82 -2.51 -3.44
N ALA A 48 -2.78 -1.36 -2.74
CA ALA A 48 -1.65 -1.02 -1.89
C ALA A 48 -1.43 -2.04 -0.75
N LEU A 49 -2.48 -2.50 -0.08
CA LEU A 49 -2.35 -3.53 0.96
C LEU A 49 -1.84 -4.86 0.41
N ASN A 50 -2.32 -5.30 -0.75
CA ASN A 50 -1.83 -6.54 -1.37
C ASN A 50 -0.33 -6.48 -1.68
N ARG A 51 0.18 -5.30 -2.08
CA ARG A 51 1.61 -5.08 -2.35
C ARG A 51 2.45 -4.95 -1.07
N LEU A 52 1.92 -4.28 -0.05
CA LEU A 52 2.67 -3.97 1.18
C LEU A 52 2.60 -5.09 2.22
N LEU A 53 1.49 -5.83 2.26
CA LEU A 53 1.18 -6.85 3.27
C LEU A 53 0.64 -8.14 2.60
N PRO A 54 1.39 -8.78 1.71
CA PRO A 54 0.88 -9.89 0.89
C PRO A 54 0.31 -11.07 1.70
N GLY A 55 0.80 -11.30 2.94
CA GLY A 55 0.29 -12.34 3.84
C GLY A 55 -0.89 -11.93 4.74
N HIS A 56 -1.17 -10.62 4.86
CA HIS A 56 -2.12 -10.09 5.85
C HIS A 56 -3.22 -9.24 5.22
N ALA A 57 -3.11 -8.85 3.94
CA ALA A 57 -4.09 -8.00 3.26
C ALA A 57 -5.52 -8.58 3.33
N GLY A 58 -5.67 -9.91 3.28
CA GLY A 58 -6.96 -10.59 3.42
C GLY A 58 -7.64 -10.43 4.78
N GLN A 59 -6.89 -10.06 5.82
CA GLN A 59 -7.42 -9.82 7.17
C GLN A 59 -8.06 -8.44 7.31
N PHE A 60 -7.90 -7.55 6.32
CA PHE A 60 -8.48 -6.21 6.30
C PHE A 60 -9.77 -6.15 5.50
N ARG A 61 -10.81 -5.56 6.10
CA ARG A 61 -12.02 -5.08 5.44
C ARG A 61 -11.99 -3.56 5.37
N LEU A 62 -12.07 -3.02 4.15
CA LEU A 62 -12.04 -1.59 3.89
C LEU A 62 -13.44 -1.11 3.51
N SER A 63 -13.86 0.04 4.03
CA SER A 63 -15.16 0.64 3.68
C SER A 63 -15.06 2.16 3.72
N LEU A 64 -15.66 2.83 2.74
CA LEU A 64 -15.74 4.28 2.74
C LEU A 64 -16.94 4.75 3.59
N LEU A 65 -16.76 5.85 4.30
CA LEU A 65 -17.81 6.57 5.00
C LEU A 65 -18.52 7.53 4.04
N ASP A 66 -19.73 7.95 4.40
CA ASP A 66 -20.51 8.87 3.57
C ASP A 66 -19.78 10.16 3.25
N ARG A 67 -19.96 10.60 2.00
CA ARG A 67 -19.30 11.76 1.39
C ARG A 67 -19.68 13.10 2.04
N SER A 68 -20.72 13.16 2.87
CA SER A 68 -21.11 14.39 3.59
C SER A 68 -20.10 14.82 4.65
N ALA A 69 -19.10 13.98 4.94
CA ALA A 69 -18.01 14.32 5.83
C ALA A 69 -17.20 15.51 5.28
N THR A 70 -17.26 16.64 6.00
CA THR A 70 -16.44 17.83 5.71
C THR A 70 -15.00 17.70 6.22
N VAL A 71 -14.71 16.67 7.02
CA VAL A 71 -13.41 16.44 7.65
C VAL A 71 -12.97 15.00 7.46
N ASP A 72 -11.70 14.84 7.08
CA ASP A 72 -11.07 13.55 6.92
C ASP A 72 -10.94 12.81 8.26
N ARG A 73 -11.47 11.59 8.29
CA ARG A 73 -11.44 10.73 9.49
C ARG A 73 -11.35 9.28 9.10
N PHE A 74 -10.84 8.48 10.03
CA PHE A 74 -10.87 7.03 9.96
C PHE A 74 -11.26 6.43 11.30
N ARG A 75 -11.72 5.19 11.27
CA ARG A 75 -11.99 4.35 12.43
C ARG A 75 -11.41 2.96 12.15
N VAL A 76 -10.69 2.42 13.13
CA VAL A 76 -10.20 1.04 13.12
C VAL A 76 -10.92 0.26 14.19
N THR A 77 -11.55 -0.84 13.82
CA THR A 77 -12.24 -1.77 14.72
C THR A 77 -11.95 -3.20 14.27
N GLY A 78 -12.49 -4.18 14.97
CA GLY A 78 -12.47 -5.56 14.52
C GLY A 78 -12.09 -6.52 15.62
N THR A 79 -11.73 -7.73 15.20
CA THR A 79 -11.31 -8.82 16.08
C THR A 79 -10.01 -9.40 15.56
N THR A 80 -9.38 -10.28 16.34
CA THR A 80 -8.13 -10.93 15.96
C THR A 80 -8.24 -11.59 14.57
N GLY A 81 -7.41 -11.14 13.64
CA GLY A 81 -7.35 -11.58 12.25
C GLY A 81 -8.46 -11.07 11.34
N ARG A 82 -9.31 -10.15 11.82
CA ARG A 82 -10.41 -9.53 11.06
C ARG A 82 -10.51 -8.06 11.43
N ILE A 83 -9.68 -7.25 10.80
CA ILE A 83 -9.56 -5.81 11.05
C ILE A 83 -10.47 -5.07 10.08
N GLN A 84 -11.27 -4.15 10.59
CA GLN A 84 -12.11 -3.27 9.80
C GLN A 84 -11.58 -1.84 9.87
N VAL A 85 -11.37 -1.25 8.69
CA VAL A 85 -10.98 0.15 8.56
C VAL A 85 -12.05 0.87 7.76
N GLN A 86 -12.65 1.87 8.38
CA GLN A 86 -13.62 2.75 7.75
C GLN A 86 -13.04 4.15 7.66
N ALA A 87 -13.11 4.81 6.51
CA ALA A 87 -12.58 6.16 6.38
C ALA A 87 -13.27 6.98 5.28
N THR A 88 -13.02 8.29 5.25
CA THR A 88 -13.64 9.23 4.29
C THR A 88 -13.13 9.09 2.85
N THR A 89 -11.87 8.68 2.66
CA THR A 89 -11.20 8.61 1.37
C THR A 89 -10.29 7.37 1.30
N PRO A 90 -9.85 6.96 0.10
CA PRO A 90 -8.90 5.86 -0.04
C PRO A 90 -7.55 6.15 0.64
N ALA A 91 -7.14 7.42 0.68
CA ALA A 91 -5.94 7.85 1.38
C ALA A 91 -6.11 7.72 2.90
N THR A 92 -7.25 8.15 3.45
CA THR A 92 -7.51 8.02 4.89
C THR A 92 -7.71 6.57 5.33
N LEU A 93 -8.15 5.68 4.44
CA LEU A 93 -8.10 4.23 4.69
C LEU A 93 -6.67 3.74 4.94
N LEU A 94 -5.72 4.13 4.09
CA LEU A 94 -4.32 3.75 4.24
C LEU A 94 -3.69 4.38 5.49
N MET A 95 -4.09 5.61 5.84
CA MET A 95 -3.69 6.22 7.11
C MET A 95 -4.19 5.42 8.32
N GLY A 96 -5.45 4.95 8.29
CA GLY A 96 -5.98 4.09 9.34
C GLY A 96 -5.24 2.76 9.47
N VAL A 97 -4.86 2.15 8.34
CA VAL A 97 -4.02 0.94 8.35
C VAL A 97 -2.63 1.23 8.91
N HIS A 98 -1.98 2.31 8.47
CA HIS A 98 -0.66 2.69 9.00
C HIS A 98 -0.70 2.94 10.51
N TRP A 99 -1.74 3.65 10.98
CA TRP A 99 -1.97 3.88 12.41
C TRP A 99 -2.11 2.55 13.16
N TYR A 100 -2.92 1.63 12.65
CA TYR A 100 -3.13 0.31 13.25
C TYR A 100 -1.82 -0.50 13.35
N LEU A 101 -1.04 -0.55 12.26
CA LEU A 101 0.24 -1.23 12.25
C LEU A 101 1.19 -0.64 13.30
N LYS A 102 1.27 0.69 13.37
CA LYS A 102 2.15 1.40 14.30
C LYS A 102 1.77 1.20 15.76
N TYR A 103 0.50 1.45 16.10
CA TYR A 103 0.08 1.56 17.49
C TYR A 103 -0.46 0.25 18.07
N VAL A 104 -0.98 -0.65 17.25
CA VAL A 104 -1.52 -1.94 17.74
C VAL A 104 -0.55 -3.08 17.47
N CYS A 105 0.11 -3.10 16.31
CA CYS A 105 1.03 -4.19 15.95
C CYS A 105 2.49 -3.93 16.31
N GLY A 106 2.86 -2.68 16.64
CA GLY A 106 4.27 -2.29 16.82
C GLY A 106 5.10 -2.38 15.53
N ALA A 107 4.44 -2.39 14.36
CA ALA A 107 5.06 -2.48 13.04
C ALA A 107 5.15 -1.11 12.37
N HIS A 108 6.10 -0.92 11.45
CA HIS A 108 6.35 0.39 10.87
C HIS A 108 6.67 0.33 9.37
N LEU A 109 6.11 1.29 8.63
CA LEU A 109 6.38 1.52 7.21
C LEU A 109 6.87 2.96 7.03
N ALA A 110 8.09 3.14 6.57
CA ALA A 110 8.67 4.44 6.26
C ALA A 110 9.51 4.38 4.98
N TRP A 111 9.88 5.55 4.47
CA TRP A 111 10.79 5.66 3.33
C TRP A 111 12.15 4.99 3.62
N SER A 112 12.68 5.19 4.83
CA SER A 112 13.98 4.65 5.23
C SER A 112 13.97 3.12 5.37
N GLY A 113 12.82 2.50 5.55
CA GLY A 113 12.69 1.05 5.66
C GLY A 113 11.34 0.62 6.21
N SER A 114 11.14 -0.69 6.30
CA SER A 114 9.92 -1.30 6.80
C SER A 114 10.26 -2.40 7.79
N GLN A 115 9.55 -2.43 8.91
CA GLN A 115 9.58 -3.53 9.87
C GLN A 115 8.16 -4.08 10.00
N LEU A 116 7.97 -5.32 9.57
CA LEU A 116 6.68 -5.99 9.45
C LEU A 116 6.74 -7.39 10.08
N ASP A 117 7.31 -7.49 11.29
CA ASP A 117 7.28 -8.70 12.11
C ASP A 117 5.88 -8.91 12.70
N LEU A 118 4.93 -9.23 11.82
CA LEU A 118 3.53 -9.37 12.14
C LEU A 118 3.19 -10.82 12.49
N PRO A 119 2.39 -11.06 13.55
CA PRO A 119 1.87 -12.40 13.84
C PRO A 119 1.00 -12.90 12.68
N SER A 120 0.81 -14.21 12.59
CA SER A 120 -0.02 -14.83 11.54
C SER A 120 -1.46 -14.31 11.56
N ARG A 121 -2.01 -14.01 12.73
CA ARG A 121 -3.27 -13.30 12.92
C ARG A 121 -3.04 -11.96 13.57
N LEU A 122 -3.51 -10.91 12.92
CA LEU A 122 -3.40 -9.54 13.40
C LEU A 122 -4.16 -9.35 14.73
N PRO A 123 -3.57 -8.67 15.73
CA PRO A 123 -4.20 -8.46 17.03
C PRO A 123 -5.48 -7.60 16.94
N ALA A 124 -6.46 -7.83 17.81
CA ALA A 124 -7.63 -6.95 17.87
C ALA A 124 -7.22 -5.53 18.30
N PRO A 125 -7.75 -4.46 17.67
CA PRO A 125 -7.63 -3.11 18.20
C PRO A 125 -8.40 -3.01 19.52
N ALA A 126 -7.83 -2.29 20.49
CA ALA A 126 -8.45 -2.05 21.81
C ALA A 126 -9.69 -1.15 21.72
#